data_AF-A0A352KH39-F1
#
_entry.id   AF-A0A352KH39-F1
#
_cell.length_a   1.000
_cell.length_b   1.000
_cell.length_c   1.000
_cell.angle_alpha   90.00
_cell.angle_beta   90.00
_cell.angle_gamma   90.00
#
_symmetry.space_group_name_H-M   'P 1'
#
loop_
_entity.id
_entity.type
_entity.pdbx_description
1 polymer ?
#
loop_
_entity_poly.entity_id
_entity_poly.type
_entity_poly.pdbx_seq_one_letter_code
_entity_poly.pdbx_strand_id
1 'polypeptide(L)'
;MATDNRQGAAHPQSGAFVSGAIHNPAEPRHFMRVKPIARRIRIYRDGAILADSTRALRLLEVGRDLYDPAVYIPREDVTAMLRQKEQTTHCPLKGDAVYFDLVDDNGAPILRDIAWSYATPLPHADILAGFISFYPDKVSIEESPL
;
A
#
# COMPACT_ATOMS: atom_id res chain seq x y z
N MET A 1 54.04 -8.10 27.91
CA MET A 1 53.49 -8.45 26.59
C MET A 1 52.04 -8.89 26.84
N ALA A 2 51.10 -7.95 26.88
CA ALA A 2 50.23 -7.55 25.76
C ALA A 2 49.35 -8.74 25.28
N THR A 3 48.27 -9.00 26.03
CA THR A 3 46.85 -8.82 25.66
C THR A 3 46.22 -10.01 24.94
N ASP A 4 45.57 -10.84 25.76
CA ASP A 4 44.27 -11.46 25.49
C ASP A 4 43.25 -10.41 24.99
N ASN A 5 42.24 -10.90 24.29
CA ASN A 5 40.99 -10.26 23.85
C ASN A 5 40.84 -10.13 22.32
N ARG A 6 40.22 -11.15 21.71
CA ARG A 6 39.33 -10.94 20.55
C ARG A 6 37.97 -11.53 20.85
N GLN A 7 37.17 -10.68 21.47
CA GLN A 7 35.72 -10.60 21.36
C GLN A 7 35.17 -11.34 20.14
N GLY A 8 34.29 -12.31 20.41
CA GLY A 8 33.32 -12.76 19.43
C GLY A 8 32.55 -11.55 18.93
N ALA A 9 32.60 -11.32 17.62
CA ALA A 9 31.77 -10.33 16.98
C ALA A 9 30.31 -10.72 17.22
N ALA A 10 29.66 -10.00 18.14
CA ALA A 10 28.22 -10.04 18.28
C ALA A 10 27.63 -9.69 16.90
N HIS A 11 26.87 -10.62 16.32
CA HIS A 11 25.98 -10.28 15.23
C HIS A 11 25.02 -9.20 15.76
N PRO A 12 24.88 -8.05 15.09
CA PRO A 12 23.84 -7.11 15.47
C PRO A 12 22.51 -7.83 15.34
N GLN A 13 21.79 -7.94 16.45
CA GLN A 13 20.43 -8.47 16.52
C GLN A 13 19.58 -7.63 15.55
N SER A 14 19.32 -8.19 14.37
CA SER A 14 18.39 -7.64 13.38
C SER A 14 16.98 -7.79 13.91
N GLY A 15 16.61 -6.90 14.83
CA GLY A 15 15.30 -6.89 15.46
C GLY A 15 14.51 -5.72 14.94
N ALA A 16 13.76 -5.92 13.85
CA ALA A 16 12.65 -5.02 13.60
C ALA A 16 11.68 -5.11 14.79
N PHE A 17 11.52 -4.03 15.54
CA PHE A 17 10.63 -3.97 16.71
C PHE A 17 9.13 -4.14 16.35
N VAL A 18 8.79 -4.17 15.05
CA VAL A 18 7.41 -4.27 14.55
C VAL A 18 7.14 -5.68 14.02
N SER A 19 6.41 -6.46 14.80
CA SER A 19 6.03 -7.83 14.42
C SER A 19 5.20 -7.88 13.12
N GLY A 20 5.61 -8.76 12.20
CA GLY A 20 4.98 -8.96 10.90
C GLY A 20 5.22 -7.84 9.88
N ALA A 21 6.21 -6.99 10.09
CA ALA A 21 6.64 -6.00 9.11
C ALA A 21 7.33 -6.68 7.91
N ILE A 22 7.09 -6.13 6.74
CA ILE A 22 7.73 -6.48 5.47
C ILE A 22 8.84 -5.45 5.25
N HIS A 23 10.08 -5.91 5.12
CA HIS A 23 11.26 -5.05 5.00
C HIS A 23 11.84 -5.07 3.60
N ASN A 24 12.43 -3.95 3.19
CA ASN A 24 13.32 -3.95 2.05
C ASN A 24 14.63 -4.65 2.45
N PRO A 25 15.03 -5.76 1.79
CA PRO A 25 16.26 -6.47 2.14
C PRO A 25 17.53 -5.59 2.04
N ALA A 26 17.51 -4.57 1.17
CA ALA A 26 18.64 -3.66 0.97
C ALA A 26 18.66 -2.46 1.94
N GLU A 27 17.52 -2.12 2.56
CA GLU A 27 17.41 -1.02 3.52
C GLU A 27 16.44 -1.42 4.64
N PRO A 28 16.91 -2.10 5.71
CA PRO A 28 16.03 -2.66 6.75
C PRO A 28 15.18 -1.62 7.50
N ARG A 29 15.58 -0.35 7.46
CA ARG A 29 14.83 0.79 8.02
C ARG A 29 13.63 1.21 7.17
N HIS A 30 13.57 0.79 5.91
CA HIS A 30 12.41 0.94 5.04
C HIS A 30 11.54 -0.31 5.14
N PHE A 31 10.41 -0.18 5.82
CA PHE A 31 9.50 -1.29 6.06
C PHE A 31 8.04 -0.86 6.04
N MET A 32 7.15 -1.83 5.89
CA MET A 32 5.71 -1.64 5.95
C MET A 32 5.02 -2.71 6.79
N ARG A 33 3.87 -2.38 7.35
CA ARG A 33 2.96 -3.33 7.98
C ARG A 33 1.60 -3.24 7.29
N VAL A 34 1.13 -4.39 6.82
CA VAL A 34 -0.20 -4.52 6.22
C VAL A 34 -1.11 -5.26 7.21
N LYS A 35 -2.30 -4.70 7.48
CA LYS A 35 -3.27 -5.24 8.44
C LYS A 35 -4.66 -5.29 7.82
N PRO A 36 -5.43 -6.37 8.00
CA PRO A 36 -6.85 -6.36 7.68
C PRO A 36 -7.59 -5.27 8.45
N ILE A 37 -8.59 -4.66 7.82
CA ILE A 37 -9.51 -3.73 8.46
C ILE A 37 -10.77 -4.51 8.82
N ALA A 38 -11.03 -4.73 10.11
CA ALA A 38 -12.21 -5.45 10.61
C ALA A 38 -13.47 -4.57 10.68
N ARG A 39 -13.67 -3.76 9.64
CA ARG A 39 -14.71 -2.73 9.50
C ARG A 39 -15.06 -2.59 8.01
N ARG A 40 -16.22 -2.00 7.72
CA ARG A 40 -16.60 -1.68 6.34
C ARG A 40 -15.89 -0.39 5.93
N ILE A 41 -15.25 -0.41 4.76
CA ILE A 41 -14.67 0.76 4.13
C ILE A 41 -15.50 1.14 2.92
N ARG A 42 -15.86 2.43 2.83
CA ARG A 42 -16.42 3.02 1.61
C ARG A 42 -15.56 4.17 1.13
N ILE A 43 -15.33 4.21 -0.17
CA ILE A 43 -14.60 5.28 -0.85
C ILE A 43 -15.61 6.08 -1.67
N TYR A 44 -15.61 7.39 -1.52
CA TYR A 44 -16.50 8.27 -2.25
C TYR A 44 -15.77 9.39 -2.99
N ARG A 45 -16.40 9.87 -4.05
CA ARG A 45 -16.07 11.13 -4.73
C ARG A 45 -17.37 11.83 -5.09
N ASP A 46 -17.51 13.10 -4.70
CA ASP A 46 -18.68 13.93 -5.02
C ASP A 46 -20.03 13.24 -4.71
N GLY A 47 -20.07 12.45 -3.63
CA GLY A 47 -21.26 11.69 -3.21
C GLY A 47 -21.46 10.32 -3.87
N ALA A 48 -20.71 10.00 -4.94
CA ALA A 48 -20.75 8.69 -5.59
C ALA A 48 -19.80 7.69 -4.90
N ILE A 49 -20.28 6.45 -4.70
CA ILE A 49 -19.45 5.35 -4.17
C ILE A 49 -18.53 4.84 -5.29
N LEU A 50 -17.22 4.90 -5.03
CA LEU A 50 -16.20 4.33 -5.91
C LEU A 50 -15.81 2.91 -5.52
N ALA A 51 -15.92 2.58 -4.23
CA ALA A 51 -15.65 1.25 -3.71
C ALA A 51 -16.35 1.02 -2.36
N ASP A 52 -16.71 -0.23 -2.08
CA ASP A 52 -17.34 -0.65 -0.84
C ASP A 52 -16.85 -2.06 -0.46
N SER A 53 -16.11 -2.18 0.64
CA SER A 53 -15.43 -3.41 1.02
C SER A 53 -15.48 -3.70 2.52
N THR A 54 -15.60 -4.98 2.86
CA THR A 54 -15.38 -5.52 4.21
C THR A 54 -14.07 -6.31 4.31
N ARG A 55 -13.25 -6.27 3.25
CA ARG A 55 -11.99 -7.04 3.08
C ARG A 55 -10.80 -6.12 2.81
N ALA A 56 -10.94 -4.84 3.15
CA ALA A 56 -9.90 -3.83 2.96
C ALA A 56 -8.66 -4.11 3.83
N LEU A 57 -7.52 -3.64 3.36
CA LEU A 57 -6.24 -3.67 4.06
C LEU A 57 -5.79 -2.25 4.39
N ARG A 58 -5.16 -2.07 5.56
CA ARG A 58 -4.46 -0.85 5.95
C ARG A 58 -2.96 -1.07 5.84
N LEU A 59 -2.28 -0.19 5.12
CA LEU A 59 -0.83 -0.17 4.98
C LEU A 59 -0.26 0.99 5.80
N LEU A 60 0.72 0.66 6.64
CA LEU A 60 1.51 1.61 7.43
C LEU A 60 2.96 1.47 6.98
N GLU A 61 3.59 2.56 6.55
CA GLU A 61 4.94 2.50 5.97
C GLU A 61 5.88 3.51 6.62
N VAL A 62 7.11 3.05 6.85
CA VAL A 62 8.24 3.85 7.29
C VAL A 62 9.32 3.74 6.22
N GLY A 63 9.81 4.87 5.74
CA GLY A 63 10.92 4.95 4.79
C GLY A 63 11.81 6.13 5.10
N ARG A 64 11.91 7.07 4.15
CA ARG A 64 12.58 8.37 4.41
C ARG A 64 11.80 9.25 5.38
N ASP A 65 10.51 8.96 5.54
CA ASP A 65 9.59 9.62 6.47
C ASP A 65 8.62 8.56 7.04
N LEU A 66 7.80 8.95 8.00
CA LEU A 66 6.61 8.20 8.42
C LEU A 66 5.45 8.61 7.52
N TYR A 67 5.00 7.69 6.66
CA TYR A 67 3.93 7.99 5.72
C TYR A 67 2.55 7.81 6.35
N ASP A 68 1.59 8.63 5.91
CA ASP A 68 0.20 8.47 6.29
C ASP A 68 -0.34 7.08 5.87
N PRO A 69 -1.27 6.48 6.65
CA PRO A 69 -1.81 5.17 6.33
C PRO A 69 -2.56 5.16 4.99
N ALA A 70 -2.29 4.16 4.16
CA ALA A 70 -3.05 3.92 2.93
C ALA A 70 -4.08 2.80 3.13
N VAL A 71 -5.22 2.92 2.47
CA VAL A 71 -6.26 1.88 2.46
C VAL A 71 -6.31 1.23 1.09
N TYR A 72 -6.14 -0.09 1.08
CA TYR A 72 -6.14 -0.94 -0.09
C TYR A 72 -7.45 -1.72 -0.13
N ILE A 73 -8.17 -1.60 -1.24
CA ILE A 73 -9.44 -2.25 -1.52
C ILE A 73 -9.23 -3.39 -2.53
N PRO A 74 -9.78 -4.60 -2.33
CA PRO A 74 -9.75 -5.63 -3.36
C PRO A 74 -10.35 -5.10 -4.67
N ARG A 75 -9.77 -5.45 -5.83
CA ARG A 75 -10.22 -4.91 -7.11
C ARG A 75 -11.71 -5.18 -7.37
N GLU A 76 -12.20 -6.32 -6.92
CA GLU A 76 -13.57 -6.77 -7.07
C GLU A 76 -14.59 -5.97 -6.23
N ASP A 77 -14.12 -5.26 -5.20
CA ASP A 77 -14.95 -4.39 -4.35
C ASP A 77 -14.94 -2.93 -4.85
N VAL A 78 -14.19 -2.63 -5.93
CA VAL A 78 -14.14 -1.32 -6.58
C VAL A 78 -15.19 -1.25 -7.69
N THR A 79 -16.24 -0.46 -7.46
CA THR A 79 -17.37 -0.26 -8.37
C THR A 79 -17.10 0.78 -9.46
N ALA A 80 -16.15 1.68 -9.24
CA ALA A 80 -15.78 2.70 -10.22
C ALA A 80 -15.10 2.13 -11.48
N MET A 81 -15.38 2.75 -12.62
CA MET A 81 -14.64 2.50 -13.85
C MET A 81 -13.30 3.22 -13.82
N LEU A 82 -12.23 2.42 -13.86
CA LEU A 82 -10.85 2.89 -13.78
C LEU A 82 -10.12 2.54 -15.07
N ARG A 83 -9.47 3.53 -15.68
CA ARG A 83 -8.60 3.34 -16.85
C ARG A 83 -7.15 3.40 -16.40
N GLN A 84 -6.41 2.32 -16.62
CA GLN A 84 -4.98 2.28 -16.32
C GLN A 84 -4.21 3.24 -17.25
N LYS A 85 -3.23 3.94 -16.68
CA LYS A 85 -2.25 4.75 -17.41
C LYS A 85 -1.05 3.92 -17.82
N GLU A 86 -0.37 4.32 -18.90
CA GLU A 86 0.89 3.70 -19.33
C GLU A 86 2.03 3.98 -18.35
N GLN A 87 1.97 5.10 -17.63
CA GLN A 87 2.99 5.48 -16.66
C GLN A 87 3.00 4.51 -15.48
N THR A 88 4.20 4.08 -15.10
CA THR A 88 4.47 3.31 -13.87
C THR A 88 5.58 3.96 -13.07
N THR A 89 5.68 3.62 -11.78
CA THR A 89 6.85 3.95 -10.96
C THR A 89 7.32 2.73 -10.19
N HIS A 90 8.61 2.65 -9.92
CA HIS A 90 9.20 1.54 -9.19
C HIS A 90 9.36 1.88 -7.71
N CYS A 91 8.81 1.03 -6.83
CA CYS A 91 9.02 1.06 -5.40
C CYS A 91 9.92 -0.11 -4.98
N PRO A 92 11.06 0.13 -4.29
CA PRO A 92 11.98 -0.94 -3.92
C PRO A 92 11.40 -1.96 -2.92
N LEU A 93 10.30 -1.61 -2.24
CA LEU A 93 9.63 -2.47 -1.27
C LEU A 93 8.41 -3.21 -1.84
N LYS A 94 7.85 -2.74 -2.96
CA LYS A 94 6.55 -3.22 -3.47
C LYS A 94 6.57 -3.63 -4.94
N GLY A 95 7.57 -3.21 -5.71
CA GLY A 95 7.62 -3.42 -7.16
C GLY A 95 7.00 -2.24 -7.92
N ASP A 96 6.42 -2.53 -9.08
CA ASP A 96 5.94 -1.50 -10.00
C ASP A 96 4.49 -1.10 -9.69
N ALA A 97 4.31 0.19 -9.40
CA ALA A 97 3.00 0.80 -9.26
C ALA A 97 2.43 1.17 -10.63
N VAL A 98 1.18 0.82 -10.86
CA VAL A 98 0.36 1.31 -11.98
C VAL A 98 -0.65 2.33 -11.45
N TYR A 99 -1.03 3.30 -12.29
CA TYR A 99 -1.92 4.40 -11.93
C TYR A 99 -3.20 4.37 -12.75
N PHE A 100 -4.28 4.93 -12.20
CA PHE A 100 -5.59 4.91 -12.83
C PHE A 100 -6.22 6.30 -12.88
N ASP A 101 -6.89 6.59 -13.99
CA ASP A 101 -7.87 7.66 -14.13
C ASP A 101 -9.26 7.13 -13.79
N LEU A 102 -10.09 7.99 -13.19
CA LEU A 102 -11.54 7.79 -13.13
C LEU A 102 -12.14 8.13 -14.50
N VAL A 103 -12.96 7.24 -15.03
CA VAL A 103 -13.69 7.43 -16.29
C VAL A 103 -15.18 7.16 -16.10
N ASP A 104 -16.01 7.71 -16.98
CA ASP A 104 -17.43 7.39 -17.01
C ASP A 104 -17.70 6.03 -17.69
N ASP A 105 -18.98 5.66 -17.78
CA ASP A 105 -19.43 4.41 -18.40
C ASP A 105 -19.06 4.27 -19.88
N ASN A 106 -18.77 5.39 -20.56
CA ASN A 106 -18.33 5.43 -21.95
C ASN A 106 -16.80 5.53 -22.09
N GLY A 107 -16.06 5.52 -20.98
CA GLY A 107 -14.60 5.65 -20.95
C GLY A 107 -14.08 7.09 -21.09
N ALA A 108 -14.96 8.09 -21.03
CA ALA A 108 -14.55 9.49 -21.04
C ALA A 108 -13.89 9.87 -19.70
N PRO A 109 -12.79 10.65 -19.72
CA PRO A 109 -12.06 10.99 -18.49
C PRO A 109 -12.90 11.90 -17.58
N ILE A 110 -13.04 11.49 -16.32
CA ILE A 110 -13.65 12.30 -15.24
C ILE A 110 -12.54 12.97 -14.41
N LEU A 111 -11.58 12.19 -13.92
CA LEU A 111 -10.49 12.69 -13.08
C LEU A 111 -9.23 11.87 -13.28
N ARG A 112 -8.10 12.57 -13.37
CA ARG A 112 -6.80 11.92 -13.55
C ARG A 112 -6.16 11.50 -12.23
N ASP A 113 -5.39 10.41 -12.30
CA ASP A 113 -4.53 9.94 -11.22
C ASP A 113 -5.28 9.77 -9.89
N ILE A 114 -6.44 9.11 -9.91
CA ILE A 114 -7.30 8.96 -8.71
C ILE A 114 -6.86 7.80 -7.82
N ALA A 115 -6.23 6.79 -8.41
CA ALA A 115 -5.88 5.55 -7.74
C ALA A 115 -4.58 4.95 -8.27
N TRP A 116 -4.01 4.02 -7.49
CA TRP A 116 -2.87 3.20 -7.88
C TRP A 116 -3.04 1.76 -7.43
N SER A 117 -2.25 0.87 -8.01
CA SER A 117 -2.18 -0.55 -7.64
C SER A 117 -0.78 -1.10 -7.84
N TYR A 118 -0.48 -2.18 -7.13
CA TYR A 118 0.63 -3.07 -7.46
C TYR A 118 0.03 -4.33 -8.07
N ALA A 119 -0.02 -4.40 -9.40
CA ALA A 119 -0.63 -5.54 -10.10
C ALA A 119 0.15 -6.83 -9.89
N THR A 120 1.49 -6.73 -9.93
CA THR A 120 2.44 -7.82 -9.69
C THR A 120 3.50 -7.34 -8.71
N PRO A 121 3.19 -7.28 -7.40
CA PRO A 121 4.13 -6.81 -6.40
C PRO A 121 5.33 -7.77 -6.25
N LEU A 122 6.36 -7.32 -5.55
CA LEU A 122 7.46 -8.21 -5.15
C LEU A 122 6.95 -9.35 -4.25
N PRO A 123 7.59 -10.54 -4.23
CA PRO A 123 7.09 -11.71 -3.50
C PRO A 123 6.79 -11.48 -2.01
N HIS A 124 7.55 -10.61 -1.34
CA HIS A 124 7.33 -10.28 0.07
C HIS A 124 6.17 -9.28 0.29
N ALA A 125 5.68 -8.64 -0.78
CA ALA A 125 4.58 -7.67 -0.79
C ALA A 125 3.31 -8.24 -1.46
N ASP A 126 3.26 -9.56 -1.72
CA ASP A 126 2.19 -10.25 -2.46
C ASP A 126 0.78 -10.06 -1.89
N ILE A 127 0.68 -9.76 -0.59
CA ILE A 127 -0.60 -9.41 0.06
C ILE A 127 -1.30 -8.19 -0.58
N LEU A 128 -0.57 -7.35 -1.31
CA LEU A 128 -1.12 -6.17 -2.01
C LEU A 128 -1.50 -6.46 -3.47
N ALA A 129 -1.30 -7.68 -3.97
CA ALA A 129 -1.45 -8.02 -5.38
C ALA A 129 -2.86 -7.68 -5.88
N GLY A 130 -2.92 -6.77 -6.86
CA GLY A 130 -4.18 -6.35 -7.49
C GLY A 130 -5.10 -5.48 -6.62
N PHE A 131 -4.74 -5.19 -5.36
CA PHE A 131 -5.51 -4.26 -4.55
C PHE A 131 -5.35 -2.83 -5.09
N ILE A 132 -6.41 -2.04 -4.98
CA ILE A 132 -6.48 -0.64 -5.42
C ILE A 132 -6.44 0.27 -4.20
N SER A 133 -5.60 1.29 -4.22
CA SER A 133 -5.61 2.38 -3.24
C SER A 133 -5.93 3.70 -3.92
N PHE A 134 -6.59 4.61 -3.20
CA PHE A 134 -7.06 5.89 -3.71
C PHE A 134 -6.29 7.04 -3.04
N TYR A 135 -6.09 8.12 -3.79
CA TYR A 135 -5.41 9.32 -3.29
C TYR A 135 -6.33 10.06 -2.30
N PRO A 136 -5.92 10.23 -1.02
CA PRO A 136 -6.80 10.74 0.03
C PRO A 136 -7.17 12.22 -0.15
N ASP A 137 -6.42 12.98 -0.94
CA ASP A 137 -6.75 14.34 -1.36
C ASP A 137 -7.82 14.39 -2.46
N LYS A 138 -8.14 13.25 -3.09
CA LYS A 138 -9.10 13.13 -4.19
C LYS A 138 -10.39 12.41 -3.81
N VAL A 139 -10.41 11.68 -2.68
CA VAL A 139 -11.58 10.89 -2.25
C VAL A 139 -11.86 11.11 -0.77
N SER A 140 -13.09 10.84 -0.34
CA SER A 140 -13.37 10.63 1.08
C SER A 140 -13.40 9.13 1.40
N ILE A 141 -12.89 8.78 2.58
CA ILE A 141 -12.82 7.41 3.08
C ILE A 141 -13.67 7.34 4.36
N GLU A 142 -14.70 6.50 4.34
CA GLU A 142 -15.54 6.22 5.50
C GLU A 142 -15.19 4.83 6.05
N GLU A 143 -15.05 4.73 7.37
CA GLU A 143 -14.83 3.47 8.09
C GLU A 143 -15.94 3.23 9.12
N SER A 144 -16.88 2.34 8.81
CA SER A 144 -18.06 2.05 9.64
C SER A 144 -18.04 0.61 10.21
N PRO A 145 -18.76 0.33 11.32
CA PRO A 145 -18.93 -1.04 11.79
C PRO A 145 -19.52 -1.95 10.69
N LEU A 146 -19.29 -3.26 10.80
CA LEU A 146 -19.86 -4.28 9.92
C LEU A 146 -21.37 -4.45 10.14
#